data_AF-A0A4Q3IJZ7-F1
#
_entry.id   AF-A0A4Q3IJZ7-F1
#
_cell.length_a   1.000
_cell.length_b   1.000
_cell.length_c   1.000
_cell.angle_alpha   90.00
_cell.angle_beta   90.00
_cell.angle_gamma   90.00
#
_symmetry.space_group_name_H-M   'P 1'
#
loop_
_entity.id
_entity.type
_entity.pdbx_description
1 polymer ?
#
loop_
_entity_poly.entity_id
_entity_poly.type
_entity_poly.pdbx_seq_one_letter_code
_entity_poly.pdbx_strand_id
1 'polypeptide(L)'
;EDLGTEDVASADARAIADSVAILKALLPGRALSVTIGDQSVFEEVVAALGLPTGWQRRLIHAFGEASKLDVLMARLEKSESIIGLGDELEALLAAGDEGALVTHIDSVMDATGYSTNASRSPLEIARRLREKRELARTALEPAKLSALREFLSLSVSLKYAPDVLATFARGTGLALDAAVSHFDARVSALAKTGIDLSTVTWRAAFGRPLDYYTGLVFEVNMREDHRVLAGGGRFDRMLTLLGAADTIPAVGFSLWLDRIQALRSEA
;
A
#
# COMPACT_ATOMS: atom_id res chain seq x y z
N GLU A 1 13.85 8.77 15.24
CA GLU A 1 13.64 8.63 13.78
C GLU A 1 15.01 8.60 13.12
N ASP A 2 15.13 7.94 11.97
CA ASP A 2 16.34 7.85 11.15
C ASP A 2 16.03 8.51 9.80
N LEU A 3 16.79 9.56 9.47
CA LEU A 3 16.64 10.36 8.26
C LEU A 3 17.97 10.36 7.50
N GLY A 4 17.98 9.78 6.30
CA GLY A 4 19.12 9.78 5.39
C GLY A 4 19.98 8.52 5.38
N THR A 5 19.72 7.51 6.22
CA THR A 5 20.44 6.23 6.09
C THR A 5 20.04 5.50 4.81
N GLU A 6 21.02 5.29 3.92
CA GLU A 6 20.82 4.57 2.64
C GLU A 6 20.69 3.05 2.80
N ASP A 7 21.28 2.45 3.84
CA ASP A 7 21.01 1.05 4.20
C ASP A 7 19.60 0.92 4.82
N VAL A 8 18.62 0.86 3.93
CA VAL A 8 17.18 0.78 4.22
C VAL A 8 16.88 -0.41 5.15
N ALA A 9 17.44 -1.59 4.85
CA ALA A 9 17.18 -2.80 5.61
C ALA A 9 17.64 -2.66 7.07
N SER A 10 18.85 -2.16 7.28
CA SER A 10 19.39 -1.94 8.63
C SER A 10 18.68 -0.82 9.38
N ALA A 11 18.35 0.30 8.71
CA ALA A 11 17.62 1.41 9.35
C ALA A 11 16.22 0.96 9.83
N ASP A 12 15.53 0.19 9.01
CA ASP A 12 14.20 -0.33 9.30
C ASP A 12 14.24 -1.36 10.44
N ALA A 13 15.25 -2.24 10.44
CA ALA A 13 15.47 -3.18 11.53
C ALA A 13 15.75 -2.46 12.86
N ARG A 14 16.56 -1.39 12.86
CA ARG A 14 16.83 -0.57 14.05
C ARG A 14 15.56 0.07 14.59
N ALA A 15 14.73 0.67 13.73
CA ALA A 15 13.49 1.31 14.16
C ALA A 15 12.55 0.33 14.90
N ILE A 16 12.41 -0.90 14.41
CA ILE A 16 11.64 -1.94 15.11
C ILE A 16 12.34 -2.33 16.41
N ALA A 17 13.64 -2.61 16.37
CA ALA A 17 14.41 -3.04 17.53
C ALA A 17 14.38 -2.04 18.67
N ASP A 18 14.58 -0.76 18.39
CA ASP A 18 14.53 0.32 19.37
C ASP A 18 13.14 0.44 20.00
N SER A 19 12.08 0.36 19.18
CA SER A 19 10.70 0.41 19.71
C SER A 19 10.41 -0.75 20.67
N VAL A 20 10.85 -1.96 20.32
CA VAL A 20 10.69 -3.16 21.17
C VAL A 20 11.54 -3.06 22.43
N ALA A 21 12.78 -2.58 22.31
CA ALA A 21 13.70 -2.43 23.44
C ALA A 21 13.18 -1.42 24.47
N ILE A 22 12.69 -0.26 24.01
CA ILE A 22 12.07 0.76 24.86
C ILE A 22 10.87 0.16 25.59
N LEU A 23 9.97 -0.53 24.88
CA LEU A 23 8.78 -1.13 25.49
C LEU A 23 9.12 -2.23 26.51
N LYS A 24 10.11 -3.08 26.23
CA LYS A 24 10.59 -4.10 27.19
C LYS A 24 11.17 -3.47 28.46
N ALA A 25 11.88 -2.35 28.33
CA ALA A 25 12.43 -1.62 29.48
C ALA A 25 11.32 -0.97 30.32
N LEU A 26 10.27 -0.44 29.68
CA LEU A 26 9.15 0.22 30.36
C LEU A 26 8.12 -0.77 30.95
N LEU A 27 8.01 -1.97 30.38
CA LEU A 27 7.03 -3.00 30.74
C LEU A 27 7.72 -4.35 30.99
N PRO A 28 8.58 -4.46 32.02
CA PRO A 28 9.34 -5.67 32.28
C PRO A 28 8.41 -6.87 32.54
N GLY A 29 8.74 -8.02 31.96
CA GLY A 29 7.97 -9.27 32.09
C GLY A 29 6.68 -9.33 31.26
N ARG A 30 6.25 -8.25 30.61
CA ARG A 30 5.09 -8.27 29.71
C ARG A 30 5.47 -8.80 28.33
N ALA A 31 4.66 -9.70 27.81
CA ALA A 31 4.88 -10.28 26.48
C ALA A 31 4.41 -9.33 25.39
N LEU A 32 5.32 -9.00 24.47
CA LEU A 32 5.04 -8.19 23.28
C LEU A 32 4.94 -9.07 22.03
N SER A 33 4.25 -8.55 21.02
CA SER A 33 4.20 -9.11 19.67
C SER A 33 4.37 -7.99 18.65
N VAL A 34 4.98 -8.28 17.51
CA VAL A 34 5.17 -7.30 16.44
C VAL A 34 4.43 -7.77 15.20
N THR A 35 3.64 -6.88 14.59
CA THR A 35 3.05 -7.12 13.27
C THR A 35 3.79 -6.24 12.27
N ILE A 36 4.18 -6.81 11.14
CA ILE A 36 4.86 -6.13 10.04
C ILE A 36 4.04 -6.30 8.76
N GLY A 37 4.01 -5.25 7.95
CA GLY A 37 3.65 -5.30 6.54
C GLY A 37 4.62 -4.47 5.72
N ASP A 38 4.52 -4.54 4.40
CA ASP A 38 5.45 -3.85 3.50
C ASP A 38 4.71 -3.38 2.25
N GLN A 39 4.50 -2.07 2.17
CA GLN A 39 3.83 -1.46 1.02
C GLN A 39 4.65 -1.62 -0.26
N SER A 40 5.98 -1.61 -0.18
CA SER A 40 6.83 -1.76 -1.37
C SER A 40 6.68 -3.15 -2.01
N VAL A 41 6.52 -4.19 -1.18
CA VAL A 41 6.22 -5.55 -1.67
C VAL A 41 4.84 -5.61 -2.32
N PHE A 42 3.83 -4.95 -1.74
CA PHE A 42 2.50 -4.90 -2.32
C PHE A 42 2.47 -4.14 -3.66
N GLU A 43 3.18 -3.02 -3.76
CA GLU A 43 3.34 -2.24 -5.00
C GLU A 43 3.95 -3.09 -6.11
N GLU A 44 5.00 -3.87 -5.82
CA GLU A 44 5.65 -4.79 -6.76
C GLU A 44 4.71 -5.91 -7.21
N VAL A 45 3.92 -6.50 -6.31
CA VAL A 45 2.90 -7.50 -6.67
C VAL A 45 1.85 -6.91 -7.60
N VAL A 46 1.33 -5.73 -7.27
CA VAL A 46 0.31 -5.03 -8.07
C VAL A 46 0.86 -4.63 -9.45
N ALA A 47 2.12 -4.23 -9.53
CA ALA A 47 2.80 -3.94 -10.78
C ALA A 47 3.02 -5.22 -11.63
N ALA A 48 3.50 -6.31 -11.02
CA ALA A 48 3.75 -7.58 -11.69
C ALA A 48 2.49 -8.26 -12.23
N LEU A 49 1.32 -8.00 -11.61
CA LEU A 49 0.02 -8.43 -12.13
C LEU A 49 -0.36 -7.75 -13.46
N GLY A 50 0.32 -6.66 -13.85
CA GLY A 50 0.08 -5.95 -15.11
C GLY A 50 -1.26 -5.21 -15.11
N LEU A 51 -1.72 -4.76 -13.95
CA LEU A 51 -2.93 -3.94 -13.83
C LEU A 51 -2.72 -2.54 -14.45
N PRO A 52 -3.76 -1.89 -15.00
CA PRO A 52 -3.65 -0.50 -15.43
C PRO A 52 -3.25 0.42 -14.28
N THR A 53 -2.48 1.47 -14.55
CA THR A 53 -1.90 2.36 -13.51
C THR A 53 -2.94 2.98 -12.59
N GLY A 54 -4.15 3.25 -13.06
CA GLY A 54 -5.24 3.77 -12.23
C GLY A 54 -5.77 2.72 -11.23
N TRP A 55 -5.80 1.44 -11.60
CA TRP A 55 -6.13 0.34 -10.68
C TRP A 55 -5.03 0.12 -9.67
N GLN A 56 -3.76 0.16 -10.13
CA GLN A 56 -2.61 0.07 -9.23
C GLN A 56 -2.68 1.16 -8.15
N ARG A 57 -2.83 2.43 -8.56
CA ARG A 57 -2.98 3.57 -7.63
C ARG A 57 -4.12 3.37 -6.62
N ARG A 58 -5.29 2.89 -7.07
CA ARG A 58 -6.44 2.64 -6.19
C ARG A 58 -6.17 1.54 -5.16
N LEU A 59 -5.55 0.43 -5.59
CA LEU A 59 -5.20 -0.67 -4.70
C LEU A 59 -4.16 -0.24 -3.67
N ILE A 60 -3.10 0.45 -4.11
CA ILE A 60 -2.04 0.98 -3.24
C ILE A 60 -2.62 1.94 -2.21
N HIS A 61 -3.49 2.85 -2.62
CA HIS A 61 -4.14 3.78 -1.69
C HIS A 61 -5.10 3.09 -0.71
N ALA A 62 -5.71 1.97 -1.10
CA ALA A 62 -6.55 1.18 -0.21
C ALA A 62 -5.74 0.23 0.69
N PHE A 63 -4.42 0.16 0.55
CA PHE A 63 -3.58 -0.76 1.31
C PHE A 63 -3.67 -0.50 2.82
N GLY A 64 -3.94 -1.55 3.60
CA GLY A 64 -4.24 -1.44 5.04
C GLY A 64 -5.69 -1.10 5.38
N GLU A 65 -6.54 -0.79 4.39
CA GLU A 65 -7.98 -0.59 4.57
C GLU A 65 -8.76 -1.78 3.99
N ALA A 66 -8.89 -2.85 4.78
CA ALA A 66 -9.48 -4.12 4.34
C ALA A 66 -10.84 -3.97 3.62
N SER A 67 -11.75 -3.14 4.17
CA SER A 67 -13.06 -2.90 3.55
C SER A 67 -12.97 -2.23 2.19
N LYS A 68 -12.02 -1.31 1.98
CA LYS A 68 -11.79 -0.67 0.67
C LYS A 68 -11.15 -1.65 -0.31
N LEU A 69 -10.20 -2.47 0.14
CA LEU A 69 -9.60 -3.52 -0.68
C LEU A 69 -10.67 -4.51 -1.15
N ASP A 70 -11.56 -4.97 -0.27
CA ASP A 70 -12.63 -5.91 -0.64
C ASP A 70 -13.55 -5.33 -1.72
N VAL A 71 -13.91 -4.05 -1.62
CA VAL A 71 -14.70 -3.34 -2.64
C VAL A 71 -13.96 -3.27 -3.97
N LEU A 72 -12.65 -2.94 -3.96
CA LEU A 72 -11.85 -2.89 -5.18
C LEU A 72 -11.68 -4.28 -5.82
N MET A 73 -11.47 -5.32 -5.00
CA MET A 73 -11.37 -6.71 -5.46
C MET A 73 -12.67 -7.18 -6.12
N ALA A 74 -13.83 -6.87 -5.52
CA ALA A 74 -15.13 -7.21 -6.09
C ALA A 74 -15.39 -6.50 -7.43
N ARG A 75 -14.85 -5.29 -7.60
CA ARG A 75 -14.92 -4.54 -8.86
C ARG A 75 -13.93 -5.03 -9.92
N LEU A 76 -12.76 -5.54 -9.53
CA LEU A 76 -11.84 -6.19 -10.47
C LEU A 76 -12.38 -7.54 -10.97
N GLU A 77 -13.25 -8.18 -10.18
CA GLU A 77 -13.92 -9.43 -10.52
C GLU A 77 -15.05 -9.24 -11.55
N LYS A 78 -15.70 -8.07 -11.55
CA LYS A 78 -16.82 -7.74 -12.43
C LYS A 78 -16.40 -6.61 -13.37
N SER A 79 -16.34 -6.84 -14.68
CA SER A 79 -16.22 -5.71 -15.62
C SER A 79 -17.43 -4.78 -15.43
N GLU A 80 -17.21 -3.60 -14.84
CA GLU A 80 -18.23 -2.56 -14.75
C GLU A 80 -18.24 -1.78 -16.05
N SER A 81 -19.27 -1.93 -16.89
CA SER A 81 -19.49 -0.99 -17.99
C SER A 81 -19.81 0.40 -17.43
N ILE A 82 -19.32 1.47 -18.06
CA ILE A 82 -19.85 2.81 -17.75
C ILE A 82 -21.30 2.87 -18.26
N ILE A 83 -22.26 2.88 -17.34
CA ILE A 83 -23.68 3.01 -17.69
C ILE A 83 -24.00 4.49 -17.92
N GLY A 84 -24.70 4.81 -19.01
CA GLY A 84 -25.26 6.15 -19.26
C GLY A 84 -24.41 7.09 -20.13
N LEU A 85 -23.43 6.58 -20.89
CA LEU A 85 -22.80 7.36 -21.97
C LEU A 85 -23.70 7.29 -23.22
N GLY A 86 -23.93 8.41 -23.90
CA GLY A 86 -24.65 8.41 -25.18
C GLY A 86 -23.82 7.74 -26.28
N ASP A 87 -24.49 7.16 -27.28
CA ASP A 87 -23.87 6.35 -28.35
C ASP A 87 -22.72 7.07 -29.06
N GLU A 88 -22.85 8.38 -29.28
CA GLU A 88 -21.82 9.21 -29.92
C GLU A 88 -20.56 9.35 -29.07
N LEU A 89 -20.72 9.53 -27.76
CA LEU A 89 -19.61 9.64 -26.81
C LEU A 89 -18.89 8.30 -26.65
N GLU A 90 -19.61 7.17 -26.67
CA GLU A 90 -19.02 5.84 -26.70
C GLU A 90 -18.24 5.57 -27.99
N ALA A 91 -18.74 6.03 -29.15
CA ALA A 91 -18.05 5.92 -30.42
C ALA A 91 -16.75 6.74 -30.44
N LEU A 92 -16.78 7.98 -29.94
CA LEU A 92 -15.59 8.83 -29.81
C LEU A 92 -14.56 8.22 -28.86
N LEU A 93 -15.01 7.71 -27.72
CA LEU A 93 -14.14 6.99 -26.79
C LEU A 93 -13.56 5.72 -27.44
N ALA A 94 -14.34 4.98 -28.26
CA ALA A 94 -13.89 3.78 -28.97
C ALA A 94 -12.85 4.08 -30.06
N ALA A 95 -13.01 5.21 -30.75
CA ALA A 95 -12.07 5.67 -31.78
C ALA A 95 -10.72 6.11 -31.21
N GLY A 96 -10.66 6.47 -29.91
CA GLY A 96 -9.43 6.88 -29.24
C GLY A 96 -8.93 8.28 -29.63
N ASP A 97 -9.75 9.08 -30.33
CA ASP A 97 -9.44 10.44 -30.76
C ASP A 97 -9.72 11.45 -29.64
N GLU A 98 -8.67 11.87 -28.92
CA GLU A 98 -8.80 12.88 -27.84
C GLU A 98 -9.28 14.23 -28.37
N GLY A 99 -8.88 14.63 -29.58
CA GLY A 99 -9.28 15.90 -30.17
C GLY A 99 -10.78 15.95 -30.42
N ALA A 100 -11.30 14.94 -31.11
CA ALA A 100 -12.74 14.84 -31.39
C ALA A 100 -13.58 14.72 -30.11
N LEU A 101 -13.08 13.98 -29.10
CA LEU A 101 -13.72 13.86 -27.79
C LEU A 101 -13.79 15.21 -27.06
N VAL A 102 -12.70 15.99 -27.08
CA VAL A 102 -12.65 17.32 -26.47
C VAL A 102 -13.62 18.28 -27.16
N THR A 103 -13.64 18.30 -28.50
CA THR A 103 -14.56 19.15 -29.27
C THR A 103 -16.02 18.82 -28.98
N HIS A 104 -16.37 17.53 -28.89
CA HIS A 104 -17.72 17.10 -28.54
C HIS A 104 -18.11 17.54 -27.12
N ILE A 105 -17.22 17.36 -26.13
CA ILE A 105 -17.47 17.79 -24.74
C ILE A 105 -17.64 19.31 -24.65
N ASP A 106 -16.80 20.08 -25.35
CA ASP A 106 -16.87 21.54 -25.40
C ASP A 106 -18.22 22.00 -25.98
N SER A 107 -18.65 21.41 -27.08
CA SER A 107 -19.96 21.69 -27.70
C SER A 107 -21.14 21.38 -26.77
N VAL A 108 -21.08 20.28 -26.01
CA VAL A 108 -22.12 19.93 -25.02
C VAL A 108 -22.12 20.91 -23.85
N MET A 109 -20.95 21.33 -23.38
CA MET A 109 -20.82 22.31 -22.30
C MET A 109 -21.38 23.67 -22.70
N ASP A 110 -21.16 24.11 -23.94
CA ASP A 110 -21.74 25.34 -24.48
C ASP A 110 -23.26 25.22 -24.67
N ALA A 111 -23.74 24.13 -25.27
CA ALA A 111 -25.17 23.91 -25.50
C ALA A 111 -25.99 23.83 -24.20
N THR A 112 -25.39 23.36 -23.11
CA THR A 112 -26.01 23.26 -21.78
C THR A 112 -25.76 24.49 -20.89
N GLY A 113 -25.00 25.48 -21.37
CA GLY A 113 -24.66 26.70 -20.63
C GLY A 113 -23.69 26.49 -19.46
N TYR A 114 -23.02 25.33 -19.40
CA TYR A 114 -22.10 24.95 -18.32
C TYR A 114 -20.68 25.51 -18.50
N SER A 115 -20.30 26.00 -19.68
CA SER A 115 -18.92 26.45 -19.96
C SER A 115 -18.44 27.61 -19.08
N THR A 116 -19.36 28.47 -18.62
CA THR A 116 -19.04 29.64 -17.79
C THR A 116 -18.79 29.32 -16.30
N ASN A 117 -19.25 28.16 -15.81
CA ASN A 117 -19.19 27.76 -14.40
C ASN A 117 -18.47 26.42 -14.18
N ALA A 118 -17.79 25.90 -15.20
CA ALA A 118 -17.14 24.60 -15.12
C ALA A 118 -15.85 24.65 -14.27
N SER A 119 -15.76 23.74 -13.29
CA SER A 119 -14.53 23.54 -12.49
C SER A 119 -13.45 22.73 -13.22
N ARG A 120 -13.72 22.27 -14.44
CA ARG A 120 -12.83 21.43 -15.25
C ARG A 120 -12.92 21.83 -16.70
N SER A 121 -11.78 21.83 -17.38
CA SER A 121 -11.73 22.04 -18.83
C SER A 121 -12.29 20.83 -19.60
N PRO A 122 -12.77 21.01 -20.85
CA PRO A 122 -13.15 19.91 -21.73
C PRO A 122 -12.05 18.84 -21.88
N LEU A 123 -10.78 19.27 -21.93
CA LEU A 123 -9.62 18.39 -21.97
C LEU A 123 -9.48 17.52 -20.72
N GLU A 124 -9.64 18.10 -19.53
CA GLU A 124 -9.61 17.35 -18.28
C GLU A 124 -10.78 16.36 -18.16
N ILE A 125 -11.96 16.75 -18.65
CA ILE A 125 -13.14 15.86 -18.69
C ILE A 125 -12.88 14.69 -19.65
N ALA A 126 -12.38 14.96 -20.86
CA ALA A 126 -12.04 13.95 -21.86
C ALA A 126 -11.06 12.91 -21.30
N ARG A 127 -9.97 13.37 -20.68
CA ARG A 127 -8.95 12.51 -20.07
C ARG A 127 -9.52 11.66 -18.93
N ARG A 128 -10.35 12.24 -18.06
CA ARG A 128 -11.01 11.50 -16.96
C ARG A 128 -12.01 10.47 -17.47
N LEU A 129 -12.77 10.78 -18.53
CA LEU A 129 -13.69 9.82 -19.15
C LEU A 129 -12.94 8.64 -19.76
N ARG A 130 -11.84 8.89 -20.48
CA ARG A 130 -10.95 7.85 -20.99
C ARG A 130 -10.38 6.99 -19.87
N GLU A 131 -9.82 7.59 -18.82
CA GLU A 131 -9.29 6.85 -17.66
C GLU A 131 -10.40 6.02 -16.99
N LYS A 132 -11.60 6.58 -16.81
CA LYS A 132 -12.75 5.86 -16.24
C LYS A 132 -13.14 4.66 -17.10
N ARG A 133 -13.10 4.79 -18.43
CA ARG A 133 -13.49 3.72 -19.37
C ARG A 133 -12.50 2.58 -19.41
N GLU A 134 -11.20 2.89 -19.45
CA GLU A 134 -10.15 1.87 -19.34
C GLU A 134 -10.27 1.09 -18.03
N LEU A 135 -10.50 1.78 -16.92
CA LEU A 135 -10.69 1.13 -15.61
C LEU A 135 -11.95 0.25 -15.57
N ALA A 136 -13.04 0.69 -16.19
CA ALA A 136 -14.32 -0.02 -16.32
C ALA A 136 -14.21 -1.33 -17.13
N ARG A 137 -13.45 -1.30 -18.23
CA ARG A 137 -13.22 -2.48 -19.09
C ARG A 137 -12.24 -3.50 -18.50
N THR A 138 -11.53 -3.13 -17.45
CA THR A 138 -10.54 -4.00 -16.82
C THR A 138 -11.24 -5.00 -15.91
N ALA A 139 -11.58 -6.18 -16.43
CA ALA A 139 -11.70 -7.38 -15.60
C ALA A 139 -10.31 -7.99 -15.46
N LEU A 140 -9.88 -8.25 -14.23
CA LEU A 140 -8.63 -8.95 -14.01
C LEU A 140 -8.83 -10.43 -14.39
N GLU A 141 -7.88 -11.02 -15.10
CA GLU A 141 -7.92 -12.45 -15.40
C GLU A 141 -8.08 -13.26 -14.09
N PRO A 142 -8.91 -14.32 -14.04
CA PRO A 142 -9.18 -15.06 -12.81
C PRO A 142 -7.92 -15.51 -12.05
N ALA A 143 -6.87 -15.90 -12.79
CA ALA A 143 -5.58 -16.29 -12.21
C ALA A 143 -4.90 -15.14 -11.47
N LYS A 144 -4.88 -13.94 -12.04
CA LYS A 144 -4.29 -12.74 -11.45
C LYS A 144 -5.09 -12.27 -10.23
N LEU A 145 -6.41 -12.34 -10.29
CA LEU A 145 -7.27 -12.04 -9.15
C LEU A 145 -7.08 -13.04 -8.01
N SER A 146 -6.94 -14.34 -8.34
CA SER A 146 -6.58 -15.38 -7.38
C SER A 146 -5.22 -15.12 -6.73
N ALA A 147 -4.19 -14.77 -7.52
CA ALA A 147 -2.86 -14.45 -7.01
C ALA A 147 -2.89 -13.25 -6.04
N LEU A 148 -3.65 -12.20 -6.36
CA LEU A 148 -3.81 -11.04 -5.48
C LEU A 148 -4.53 -11.41 -4.17
N ARG A 149 -5.59 -12.23 -4.24
CA ARG A 149 -6.28 -12.74 -3.04
C ARG A 149 -5.36 -13.61 -2.19
N GLU A 150 -4.60 -14.50 -2.82
CA GLU A 150 -3.61 -15.35 -2.16
C GLU A 150 -2.58 -14.50 -1.43
N PHE A 151 -1.96 -13.53 -2.12
CA PHE A 151 -1.00 -12.61 -1.51
C PHE A 151 -1.59 -11.90 -0.28
N LEU A 152 -2.76 -11.28 -0.41
CA LEU A 152 -3.40 -10.54 0.68
C LEU A 152 -3.79 -11.44 1.86
N SER A 153 -3.95 -12.75 1.65
CA SER A 153 -4.23 -13.72 2.71
C SER A 153 -2.98 -14.15 3.49
N LEU A 154 -1.77 -13.84 3.00
CA LEU A 154 -0.53 -14.26 3.65
C LEU A 154 -0.38 -13.60 5.02
N SER A 155 -0.34 -14.44 6.05
CA SER A 155 -0.13 -14.05 7.44
C SER A 155 0.66 -15.15 8.13
N VAL A 156 1.97 -14.97 8.26
CA VAL A 156 2.90 -15.99 8.77
C VAL A 156 3.91 -15.37 9.73
N SER A 157 4.57 -16.21 10.54
CA SER A 157 5.73 -15.75 11.30
C SER A 157 6.81 -15.23 10.35
N LEU A 158 7.45 -14.11 10.71
CA LEU A 158 8.52 -13.49 9.92
C LEU A 158 9.69 -14.45 9.68
N LYS A 159 9.90 -15.41 10.58
CA LYS A 159 10.88 -16.50 10.41
C LYS A 159 10.69 -17.26 9.09
N TYR A 160 9.45 -17.46 8.64
CA TYR A 160 9.13 -18.21 7.42
C TYR A 160 8.72 -17.31 6.25
N ALA A 161 8.58 -16.01 6.47
CA ALA A 161 8.05 -15.08 5.48
C ALA A 161 8.88 -14.97 4.19
N PRO A 162 10.24 -14.96 4.21
CA PRO A 162 11.02 -14.93 2.97
C PRO A 162 10.74 -16.12 2.06
N ASP A 163 10.72 -17.34 2.62
CA ASP A 163 10.44 -18.56 1.87
C ASP A 163 9.01 -18.60 1.32
N VAL A 164 8.05 -18.11 2.11
CA VAL A 164 6.64 -17.99 1.70
C VAL A 164 6.49 -17.02 0.53
N LEU A 165 7.10 -15.83 0.62
CA LEU A 165 7.06 -14.83 -0.46
C LEU A 165 7.73 -15.35 -1.74
N ALA A 166 8.90 -15.99 -1.61
CA ALA A 166 9.61 -16.58 -2.74
C ALA A 166 8.82 -17.73 -3.40
N THR A 167 8.13 -18.55 -2.58
CA THR A 167 7.28 -19.63 -3.08
C THR A 167 6.04 -19.09 -3.78
N PHE A 168 5.42 -18.05 -3.22
CA PHE A 168 4.31 -17.33 -3.86
C PHE A 168 4.72 -16.77 -5.23
N ALA A 169 5.88 -16.09 -5.31
CA ALA A 169 6.39 -15.53 -6.57
C ALA A 169 6.55 -16.62 -7.65
N ARG A 170 7.19 -17.75 -7.30
CA ARG A 170 7.36 -18.89 -8.22
C ARG A 170 6.04 -19.55 -8.61
N GLY A 171 5.13 -19.74 -7.65
CA GLY A 171 3.85 -20.41 -7.86
C GLY A 171 2.90 -19.62 -8.77
N THR A 172 2.97 -18.28 -8.69
CA THR A 172 2.15 -17.38 -9.52
C THR A 172 2.84 -16.98 -10.82
N GLY A 173 4.15 -17.20 -10.95
CA GLY A 173 4.95 -16.77 -12.11
C GLY A 173 5.16 -15.25 -12.18
N LEU A 174 4.94 -14.53 -11.07
CA LEU A 174 5.18 -13.09 -10.98
C LEU A 174 6.68 -12.80 -10.84
N ALA A 175 7.18 -11.86 -11.64
CA ALA A 175 8.57 -11.40 -11.57
C ALA A 175 8.76 -10.50 -10.33
N LEU A 176 9.08 -11.11 -9.19
CA LEU A 176 9.21 -10.45 -7.89
C LEU A 176 10.63 -10.56 -7.30
N ASP A 177 11.65 -10.83 -8.11
CA ASP A 177 13.02 -11.11 -7.65
C ASP A 177 13.58 -9.98 -6.78
N ALA A 178 13.40 -8.73 -7.21
CA ALA A 178 13.85 -7.56 -6.45
C ALA A 178 13.09 -7.43 -5.11
N ALA A 179 11.77 -7.59 -5.13
CA ALA A 179 10.94 -7.53 -3.92
C ALA A 179 11.33 -8.62 -2.91
N VAL A 180 11.53 -9.86 -3.38
CA VAL A 180 11.99 -10.98 -2.55
C VAL A 180 13.37 -10.68 -1.96
N SER A 181 14.31 -10.18 -2.76
CA SER A 181 15.67 -9.85 -2.30
C SER A 181 15.67 -8.72 -1.25
N HIS A 182 14.89 -7.66 -1.45
CA HIS A 182 14.79 -6.56 -0.50
C HIS A 182 14.11 -7.00 0.81
N PHE A 183 13.05 -7.80 0.70
CA PHE A 183 12.36 -8.36 1.86
C PHE A 183 13.28 -9.30 2.67
N ASP A 184 14.06 -10.15 2.00
CA ASP A 184 15.05 -11.02 2.66
C ASP A 184 16.16 -10.23 3.36
N ALA A 185 16.69 -9.18 2.72
CA ALA A 185 17.68 -8.29 3.33
C ALA A 185 17.15 -7.63 4.62
N ARG A 186 15.87 -7.21 4.60
CA ARG A 186 15.16 -6.65 5.77
C ARG A 186 15.00 -7.67 6.89
N VAL A 187 14.57 -8.89 6.57
CA VAL A 187 14.42 -9.96 7.57
C VAL A 187 15.78 -10.34 8.17
N SER A 188 16.82 -10.42 7.34
CA SER A 188 18.20 -10.66 7.76
C SER A 188 18.75 -9.55 8.66
N ALA A 189 18.47 -8.29 8.34
CA ALA A 189 18.84 -7.15 9.19
C ALA A 189 18.13 -7.21 10.54
N LEU A 190 16.83 -7.56 10.56
CA LEU A 190 16.08 -7.69 11.81
C LEU A 190 16.60 -8.84 12.68
N ALA A 191 16.98 -9.97 12.07
CA ALA A 191 17.58 -11.09 12.80
C ALA A 191 18.87 -10.69 13.55
N LYS A 192 19.68 -9.81 12.94
CA LYS A 192 20.93 -9.29 13.54
C LYS A 192 20.69 -8.38 14.75
N THR A 193 19.47 -7.88 14.96
CA THR A 193 19.14 -7.06 16.14
C THR A 193 18.89 -7.88 17.41
N GLY A 194 18.79 -9.21 17.29
CA GLY A 194 18.47 -10.11 18.41
C GLY A 194 16.97 -10.23 18.71
N ILE A 195 16.10 -9.64 17.89
CA ILE A 195 14.66 -9.92 17.95
C ILE A 195 14.41 -11.38 17.52
N ASP A 196 13.64 -12.10 18.33
CA ASP A 196 13.12 -13.41 17.96
C ASP A 196 12.06 -13.25 16.86
N LEU A 197 12.43 -13.59 15.62
CA LEU A 197 11.55 -13.51 14.45
C LEU A 197 10.30 -14.39 14.57
N SER A 198 10.29 -15.40 15.45
CA SER A 198 9.11 -16.22 15.71
C SER A 198 7.99 -15.44 16.40
N THR A 199 8.34 -14.34 17.09
CA THR A 199 7.40 -13.43 17.78
C THR A 199 6.91 -12.28 16.90
N VAL A 200 7.42 -12.20 15.68
CA VAL A 200 7.04 -11.21 14.68
C VAL A 200 6.17 -11.89 13.63
N THR A 201 5.01 -11.30 13.33
CA THR A 201 4.09 -11.78 12.29
C THR A 201 4.20 -10.84 11.09
N TRP A 202 4.51 -11.39 9.92
CA TRP A 202 4.32 -10.69 8.66
C TRP A 202 2.90 -10.91 8.16
N ARG A 203 2.21 -9.83 7.83
CA ARG A 203 0.88 -9.82 7.24
C ARG A 203 0.98 -9.02 5.94
N ALA A 204 0.82 -9.69 4.81
CA ALA A 204 0.94 -9.06 3.51
C ALA A 204 -0.10 -7.94 3.28
N ALA A 205 -1.31 -8.10 3.82
CA ALA A 205 -2.36 -7.06 3.78
C ALA A 205 -2.26 -6.01 4.90
N PHE A 206 -1.22 -6.05 5.74
CA PHE A 206 -1.05 -5.05 6.80
C PHE A 206 -0.43 -3.78 6.22
N GLY A 207 -1.26 -2.75 6.08
CA GLY A 207 -0.86 -1.38 5.78
C GLY A 207 -1.29 -0.44 6.89
N ARG A 208 -0.91 0.84 6.80
CA ARG A 208 -1.45 1.90 7.64
C ARG A 208 -2.21 2.89 6.76
N PRO A 209 -3.32 3.48 7.24
CA PRO A 209 -4.19 4.36 6.44
C PRO A 209 -3.57 5.75 6.15
N LEU A 210 -2.25 5.89 6.31
CA LEU A 210 -1.54 7.15 6.13
C LEU A 210 -0.73 7.06 4.84
N ASP A 211 -1.10 7.88 3.87
CA ASP A 211 -0.57 7.82 2.49
C ASP A 211 0.93 8.19 2.38
N TYR A 212 1.56 8.60 3.48
CA TYR A 212 2.98 8.97 3.50
C TYR A 212 3.92 7.77 3.61
N TYR A 213 3.44 6.58 3.96
CA TYR A 213 4.30 5.40 4.01
C TYR A 213 4.70 4.94 2.60
N THR A 214 5.92 4.43 2.49
CA THR A 214 6.56 4.07 1.21
C THR A 214 7.16 2.66 1.21
N GLY A 215 7.04 1.92 2.31
CA GLY A 215 7.66 0.61 2.45
C GLY A 215 7.20 -0.12 3.72
N LEU A 216 8.17 -0.57 4.52
CA LEU A 216 7.90 -1.23 5.80
C LEU A 216 6.92 -0.41 6.65
N VAL A 217 5.94 -1.09 7.22
CA VAL A 217 5.12 -0.57 8.33
C VAL A 217 5.03 -1.62 9.42
N PHE A 218 4.91 -1.19 10.68
CA PHE A 218 4.82 -2.10 11.80
C PHE A 218 4.05 -1.54 12.98
N GLU A 219 3.58 -2.46 13.82
CA GLU A 219 3.02 -2.17 15.14
C GLU A 219 3.59 -3.14 16.18
N VAL A 220 3.91 -2.61 17.36
CA VAL A 220 4.23 -3.40 18.55
C VAL A 220 3.03 -3.40 19.47
N ASN A 221 2.57 -4.59 19.81
CA ASN A 221 1.34 -4.83 20.55
C ASN A 221 1.62 -5.62 21.83
N MET A 222 0.80 -5.39 22.85
CA MET A 222 0.66 -6.34 23.94
C MET A 222 0.13 -7.66 23.41
N ARG A 223 0.75 -8.78 23.80
CA ARG A 223 0.30 -10.11 23.36
C ARG A 223 -1.03 -10.53 23.98
N GLU A 224 -1.32 -10.06 25.19
CA GLU A 224 -2.50 -10.46 25.98
C GLU A 224 -3.81 -9.87 25.44
N ASP A 225 -3.83 -8.57 25.14
CA ASP A 225 -5.04 -7.83 24.76
C ASP A 225 -4.94 -7.15 23.39
N HIS A 226 -3.86 -7.38 22.64
CA HIS A 226 -3.60 -6.78 21.32
C HIS A 226 -3.57 -5.25 21.31
N ARG A 227 -3.39 -4.60 22.47
CA ARG A 227 -3.27 -3.16 22.55
C ARG A 227 -2.00 -2.69 21.86
N VAL A 228 -2.13 -1.83 20.85
CA VAL A 228 -1.00 -1.21 20.15
C VAL A 228 -0.27 -0.24 21.10
N LEU A 229 1.04 -0.42 21.26
CA LEU A 229 1.91 0.39 22.13
C LEU A 229 2.93 1.21 21.36
N ALA A 230 3.35 0.73 20.19
CA ALA A 230 4.21 1.46 19.26
C ALA A 230 3.80 1.19 17.82
N GLY A 231 4.05 2.14 16.93
CA GLY A 231 3.64 2.07 15.54
C GLY A 231 4.56 2.93 14.70
N GLY A 232 4.95 2.42 13.54
CA GLY A 232 5.99 3.04 12.74
C GLY A 232 6.04 2.50 11.33
N GLY A 233 7.02 2.99 10.59
CA GLY A 233 7.26 2.60 9.21
C GLY A 233 8.13 3.59 8.45
N ARG A 234 8.36 3.27 7.18
CA ARG A 234 9.21 4.01 6.25
C ARG A 234 8.41 5.00 5.41
N PHE A 235 8.92 6.22 5.27
CA PHE A 235 8.23 7.38 4.69
C PHE A 235 9.15 8.28 3.85
N ASP A 236 9.83 7.70 2.87
CA ASP A 236 10.92 8.36 2.11
C ASP A 236 10.47 9.62 1.35
N ARG A 237 9.18 9.70 0.99
CA ARG A 237 8.60 10.84 0.25
C ARG A 237 8.22 12.03 1.15
N MET A 238 8.17 11.85 2.47
CA MET A 238 7.66 12.87 3.37
C MET A 238 8.48 14.17 3.30
N LEU A 239 9.81 14.07 3.29
CA LEU A 239 10.64 15.27 3.33
C LEU A 239 10.59 16.05 2.01
N THR A 240 10.45 15.37 0.87
CA THR A 240 10.23 16.05 -0.42
C THR A 240 8.89 16.78 -0.45
N LEU A 241 7.82 16.20 0.12
CA LEU A 241 6.53 16.88 0.26
C LEU A 241 6.61 18.15 1.13
N LEU A 242 7.58 18.20 2.04
CA LEU A 242 7.86 19.35 2.91
C LEU A 242 8.91 20.32 2.35
N GLY A 243 9.41 20.09 1.14
CA GLY A 243 10.30 21.01 0.42
C GLY A 243 11.77 20.61 0.33
N ALA A 244 12.14 19.38 0.72
CA ALA A 244 13.47 18.86 0.39
C ALA A 244 13.66 18.73 -1.13
N ALA A 245 14.86 19.09 -1.63
CA ALA A 245 15.16 19.03 -3.06
C ALA A 245 15.15 17.60 -3.61
N ASP A 246 15.66 16.66 -2.81
CA ASP A 246 15.78 15.25 -3.17
C ASP A 246 14.93 14.37 -2.23
N THR A 247 14.73 13.12 -2.64
CA THR A 247 14.14 12.09 -1.76
C THR A 247 15.12 11.72 -0.67
N ILE A 248 14.66 11.70 0.58
CA ILE A 248 15.49 11.37 1.74
C ILE A 248 14.92 10.09 2.36
N PRO A 249 15.67 8.96 2.37
CA PRO A 249 15.24 7.74 3.03
C PRO A 249 14.91 8.02 4.50
N ALA A 250 13.72 7.60 4.96
CA ALA A 250 13.26 7.97 6.29
C ALA A 250 12.45 6.85 6.94
N VAL A 251 12.75 6.54 8.20
CA VAL A 251 11.99 5.57 9.00
C VAL A 251 11.89 6.02 10.45
N GLY A 252 10.74 5.74 11.07
CA GLY A 252 10.47 6.16 12.44
C GLY A 252 9.33 5.39 13.07
N PHE A 253 9.10 5.68 14.35
CA PHE A 253 8.00 5.14 15.12
C PHE A 253 7.57 6.13 16.21
N SER A 254 6.34 5.96 16.68
CA SER A 254 5.78 6.65 17.82
C SER A 254 5.37 5.66 18.90
N LEU A 255 5.28 6.14 20.14
CA LEU A 255 4.89 5.37 21.32
C LEU A 255 3.59 5.94 21.89
N TRP A 256 2.65 5.09 22.26
CA TRP A 256 1.43 5.50 22.95
C TRP A 256 1.66 5.59 24.45
N LEU A 257 2.17 6.73 24.91
CA LEU A 257 2.57 6.94 26.32
C LEU A 257 1.44 6.68 27.32
N ASP A 258 0.20 7.09 27.03
CA ASP A 258 -0.94 6.86 27.93
C ASP A 258 -1.24 5.37 28.11
N ARG A 259 -1.15 4.59 27.02
CA ARG A 259 -1.38 3.13 27.04
C ARG A 259 -0.29 2.42 27.82
N ILE A 260 0.95 2.85 27.64
CA ILE A 260 2.11 2.35 28.38
C ILE A 260 1.97 2.69 29.87
N GLN A 261 1.59 3.92 30.20
CA GLN A 261 1.41 4.37 31.57
C GLN A 261 0.32 3.57 32.30
N ALA A 262 -0.81 3.31 31.64
CA ALA A 262 -1.88 2.47 32.19
C ALA A 262 -1.38 1.06 32.56
N LEU A 263 -0.63 0.41 31.66
CA LEU A 263 -0.06 -0.92 31.91
C LEU A 263 0.99 -0.93 33.02
N ARG A 264 1.71 0.18 33.23
CA ARG A 264 2.67 0.33 34.35
C ARG A 264 1.97 0.50 35.69
N SER A 265 0.79 1.10 35.73
CA SER A 265 -0.01 1.23 36.96
C SER A 265 -0.75 -0.05 37.35
N GLU A 266 -0.88 -1.01 36.44
CA GLU A 266 -1.49 -2.33 36.65
C GLU A 266 -0.48 -3.39 37.16
N ALA A 267 0.81 -3.04 37.27
CA ALA A 267 1.90 -3.91 37.72
C ALA A 267 2.29 -3.61 39.16
#